data_AF-A0A8J7Y9E4-F1
#
_entry.id   AF-A0A8J7Y9E4-F1
#
_cell.length_a   1.000
_cell.length_b   1.000
_cell.length_c   1.000
_cell.angle_alpha   90.00
_cell.angle_beta   90.00
_cell.angle_gamma   90.00
#
_symmetry.space_group_name_H-M   'P 1'
#
loop_
_entity.id
_entity.type
_entity.pdbx_description
1 polymer ?
#
loop_
_entity_poly.entity_id
_entity_poly.type
_entity_poly.pdbx_seq_one_letter_code
_entity_poly.pdbx_strand_id
1 'polypeptide(L)'
;MKCDEESFTAKLIGIVSVEEGLKSDISDCIRVRANMENRELKNDDIVAIFNITGTTSYQVFFIDDYSSLDYIKSEFRKLRTLLNYDSENILITYIDKMEKVKNNDNLNKG
;
A
#
# COMPACT_ATOMS: atom_id res chain seq x y z
N MET A 1 -18.14 -2.16 23.21
CA MET A 1 -17.51 -2.57 21.94
C MET A 1 -18.64 -2.76 20.94
N LYS A 2 -18.87 -1.79 20.04
CA LYS A 2 -19.81 -2.00 18.94
C LYS A 2 -19.09 -2.91 17.95
N CYS A 3 -19.54 -4.16 17.82
CA CYS A 3 -19.19 -4.97 16.66
C CYS A 3 -19.93 -4.33 15.49
N ASP A 4 -19.26 -3.43 14.79
CA ASP A 4 -19.82 -2.88 13.56
C ASP A 4 -19.94 -4.03 12.55
N GLU A 5 -21.14 -4.12 11.98
CA GLU A 5 -21.59 -5.02 10.94
C GLU A 5 -20.50 -5.33 9.89
N GLU A 6 -20.31 -6.62 9.58
CA GLU A 6 -19.55 -7.17 8.44
C GLU A 6 -18.35 -6.34 7.98
N SER A 7 -17.19 -6.58 8.60
CA SER A 7 -15.91 -6.03 8.13
C SER A 7 -15.15 -7.07 7.31
N PHE A 8 -14.72 -6.69 6.11
CA PHE A 8 -13.77 -7.48 5.35
C PHE A 8 -12.35 -7.31 5.91
N THR A 9 -11.46 -8.25 5.61
CA THR A 9 -10.04 -8.16 6.00
C THR A 9 -9.16 -8.03 4.77
N ALA A 10 -8.35 -6.99 4.72
CA ALA A 10 -7.29 -6.83 3.73
C ALA A 10 -5.99 -7.48 4.22
N LYS A 11 -5.40 -8.31 3.35
CA LYS A 11 -4.11 -8.96 3.56
C LYS A 11 -3.12 -8.48 2.51
N LEU A 12 -1.97 -7.98 2.94
CA LEU A 12 -0.82 -7.66 2.10
C LEU A 12 -0.31 -8.95 1.46
N ILE A 13 -0.21 -8.93 0.14
CA ILE A 13 0.30 -10.05 -0.66
C ILE A 13 1.65 -9.75 -1.30
N GLY A 14 2.03 -8.47 -1.42
CA GLY A 14 3.31 -8.09 -1.97
C GLY A 14 3.58 -6.59 -1.86
N ILE A 15 4.87 -6.25 -1.87
CA ILE A 15 5.37 -4.89 -2.05
C ILE A 15 6.37 -4.97 -3.20
N VAL A 16 6.07 -4.28 -4.30
CA VAL A 16 6.82 -4.41 -5.57
C VAL A 16 7.00 -3.03 -6.21
N SER A 17 7.89 -2.93 -7.19
CA SER A 17 7.94 -1.73 -8.02
C SER A 17 6.75 -1.67 -8.97
N VAL A 18 6.39 -0.46 -9.42
CA VAL A 18 5.39 -0.26 -10.47
C VAL A 18 5.78 -1.01 -11.74
N GLU A 19 7.07 -1.02 -12.11
CA GLU A 19 7.53 -1.79 -13.28
C GLU A 19 7.17 -3.28 -13.18
N GLU A 20 7.44 -3.89 -12.03
CA GLU A 20 7.12 -5.30 -11.78
C GLU A 20 5.60 -5.51 -11.75
N GLY A 21 4.88 -4.66 -11.04
CA GLY A 21 3.43 -4.74 -10.92
C GLY A 21 2.70 -4.59 -12.26
N LEU A 22 3.17 -3.69 -13.13
CA LEU A 22 2.60 -3.50 -14.48
C LEU A 22 2.79 -4.70 -15.41
N LYS A 23 3.72 -5.61 -15.10
CA LYS A 23 3.93 -6.87 -15.85
C LYS A 23 3.12 -8.04 -15.29
N SER A 24 2.26 -7.78 -14.30
CA SER A 24 1.46 -8.80 -13.60
C SER A 24 -0.04 -8.54 -13.74
N ASP A 25 -0.85 -9.46 -13.24
CA ASP A 25 -2.32 -9.37 -13.27
C ASP A 25 -2.89 -8.20 -12.44
N ILE A 26 -2.08 -7.53 -11.61
CA ILE A 26 -2.51 -6.36 -10.83
C ILE A 26 -2.25 -5.02 -11.53
N SER A 27 -1.76 -5.03 -12.77
CA SER A 27 -1.47 -3.83 -13.57
C SER A 27 -2.64 -2.85 -13.62
N ASP A 28 -3.86 -3.35 -13.85
CA ASP A 28 -5.04 -2.48 -13.96
C ASP A 28 -5.37 -1.81 -12.62
N CYS A 29 -5.17 -2.50 -11.49
CA CYS A 29 -5.36 -1.93 -10.16
C CYS A 29 -4.36 -0.78 -9.90
N ILE A 30 -3.10 -0.92 -10.34
CA ILE A 30 -2.10 0.16 -10.26
C ILE A 30 -2.55 1.37 -11.07
N ARG A 31 -2.98 1.16 -12.32
CA ARG A 31 -3.41 2.24 -13.22
C ARG A 31 -4.64 2.98 -12.68
N VAL A 32 -5.62 2.25 -12.16
CA VAL A 32 -6.81 2.84 -11.54
C VAL A 32 -6.44 3.67 -10.32
N ARG A 33 -5.60 3.15 -9.42
CA ARG A 33 -5.17 3.90 -8.23
C ARG A 33 -4.42 5.17 -8.62
N ALA A 34 -3.50 5.10 -9.58
CA ALA A 34 -2.78 6.28 -10.07
C ALA A 34 -3.73 7.34 -10.66
N ASN A 35 -4.73 6.91 -11.43
CA ASN A 35 -5.74 7.82 -11.97
C ASN A 35 -6.57 8.49 -10.86
N MET A 36 -6.99 7.71 -9.85
CA MET A 36 -7.73 8.24 -8.68
C MET A 36 -6.93 9.28 -7.89
N GLU A 37 -5.61 9.11 -7.82
CA GLU A 37 -4.69 10.02 -7.14
C GLU A 37 -4.17 11.15 -8.06
N ASN A 38 -4.59 11.19 -9.32
CA ASN A 38 -4.06 12.10 -10.35
C ASN A 38 -2.52 12.08 -10.42
N ARG A 39 -1.95 10.87 -10.33
CA ARG A 39 -0.51 10.60 -10.27
C ARG A 39 0.01 10.04 -11.59
N GLU A 40 1.22 10.44 -11.97
CA GLU A 40 1.98 9.81 -13.04
C GLU A 40 2.68 8.53 -12.55
N LEU A 41 2.62 7.46 -13.35
CA LEU A 41 3.29 6.20 -13.04
C LEU A 41 4.78 6.27 -13.35
N LYS A 42 5.63 6.06 -12.35
CA LYS A 42 7.07 5.91 -12.52
C LYS A 42 7.47 4.47 -12.22
N ASN A 43 8.39 3.91 -13.01
CA ASN A 43 8.78 2.50 -12.91
C ASN A 43 9.38 2.13 -11.53
N ASP A 44 10.05 3.07 -10.90
CA ASP A 44 10.73 2.96 -9.60
C ASP A 44 9.82 3.22 -8.41
N ASP A 45 8.60 3.74 -8.62
CA ASP A 45 7.61 3.87 -7.56
C ASP A 45 7.33 2.50 -6.93
N ILE A 46 7.18 2.47 -5.61
CA ILE A 46 6.84 1.25 -4.88
C ILE A 46 5.34 1.22 -4.63
N VAL A 47 4.74 0.05 -4.78
CA VAL A 47 3.33 -0.20 -4.47
C VAL A 47 3.17 -1.38 -3.52
N ALA A 48 2.26 -1.25 -2.55
CA ALA A 48 1.77 -2.33 -1.72
C ALA A 48 0.46 -2.86 -2.27
N ILE A 49 0.37 -4.18 -2.39
CA ILE A 49 -0.78 -4.88 -2.97
C ILE A 49 -1.48 -5.69 -1.89
N PHE A 50 -2.79 -5.50 -1.77
CA PHE A 50 -3.63 -6.15 -0.79
C PHE A 50 -4.72 -6.96 -1.48
N ASN A 51 -4.96 -8.17 -1.00
CA ASN A 51 -6.15 -8.94 -1.34
C ASN A 51 -7.20 -8.76 -0.24
N ILE A 52 -8.46 -8.58 -0.65
CA ILE A 52 -9.60 -8.62 0.28
C ILE A 52 -9.97 -10.09 0.50
N THR A 53 -9.74 -10.58 1.71
CA THR A 53 -9.89 -12.00 2.07
C THR A 53 -11.27 -12.53 1.68
N GLY A 54 -11.30 -13.68 1.01
CA GLY A 54 -12.54 -14.31 0.55
C GLY A 54 -13.04 -13.77 -0.80
N THR A 55 -12.28 -12.90 -1.47
CA THR A 55 -12.62 -12.34 -2.78
C THR A 55 -11.43 -12.37 -3.75
N THR A 56 -11.70 -12.09 -5.01
CA THR A 56 -10.68 -11.83 -6.04
C THR A 56 -10.38 -10.33 -6.20
N SER A 57 -10.78 -9.51 -5.22
CA SER A 57 -10.59 -8.06 -5.26
C SER A 57 -9.24 -7.67 -4.67
N TYR A 58 -8.53 -6.79 -5.39
CA TYR A 58 -7.25 -6.25 -4.98
C TYR A 58 -7.33 -4.75 -4.73
N GLN A 59 -6.60 -4.28 -3.73
CA GLN A 59 -6.38 -2.86 -3.47
C GLN A 59 -4.88 -2.59 -3.57
N VAL A 60 -4.53 -1.53 -4.26
CA VAL A 60 -3.13 -1.10 -4.44
C VAL A 60 -2.99 0.28 -3.83
N PHE A 61 -1.87 0.50 -3.15
CA PHE A 61 -1.47 1.80 -2.62
C PHE A 61 -0.01 2.04 -2.96
N PHE A 62 0.31 3.25 -3.40
CA PHE A 62 1.70 3.67 -3.51
C PHE A 62 2.32 3.77 -2.11
N ILE A 63 3.62 3.52 -2.02
CA ILE A 63 4.40 3.63 -0.78
C ILE A 63 5.47 4.68 -1.02
N ASP A 64 5.14 5.92 -0.67
CA ASP A 64 5.98 7.10 -0.80
C ASP A 64 5.82 8.03 0.42
N ASP A 65 6.38 9.23 0.32
CA ASP A 65 6.38 10.26 1.37
C ASP A 65 4.96 10.68 1.82
N TYR A 66 3.95 10.50 0.98
CA TYR A 66 2.56 10.85 1.27
C TYR A 66 1.75 9.68 1.82
N SER A 67 2.28 8.46 1.70
CA SER A 67 1.57 7.21 1.95
C SER A 67 1.82 6.72 3.36
N SER A 68 1.27 7.43 4.35
CA SER A 68 1.32 6.97 5.74
C SER A 68 0.45 5.73 5.94
N LEU A 69 0.81 4.90 6.93
CA LEU A 69 -0.02 3.77 7.34
C LEU A 69 -1.46 4.22 7.68
N ASP A 70 -1.61 5.42 8.25
CA ASP A 70 -2.91 6.00 8.59
C ASP A 70 -3.74 6.32 7.34
N TYR A 71 -3.11 6.79 6.26
CA TYR A 71 -3.79 6.97 4.97
C TYR A 71 -4.34 5.63 4.46
N ILE A 72 -3.51 4.59 4.40
CA ILE A 72 -3.90 3.25 3.93
C ILE A 72 -5.05 2.70 4.77
N LYS A 73 -4.96 2.81 6.10
CA LYS A 73 -6.04 2.41 7.02
C LYS A 73 -7.33 3.22 6.80
N SER A 74 -7.21 4.52 6.54
CA SER A 74 -8.36 5.38 6.29
C SER A 74 -9.11 5.00 5.01
N GLU A 75 -8.38 4.63 3.96
CA GLU A 75 -8.93 4.16 2.69
C GLU A 75 -9.66 2.82 2.86
N PHE A 76 -9.08 1.88 3.62
CA PHE A 76 -9.77 0.62 3.94
C PHE A 76 -11.03 0.83 4.79
N ARG A 77 -11.02 1.77 5.74
CA ARG A 77 -12.22 2.09 6.54
C ARG A 77 -13.38 2.58 5.68
N LYS A 78 -13.12 3.38 4.63
CA LYS A 78 -14.15 3.81 3.66
C LYS A 78 -14.80 2.63 2.95
N LEU A 79 -14.09 1.51 2.82
CA LEU A 79 -14.54 0.26 2.22
C LEU A 79 -15.06 -0.77 3.23
N ARG A 80 -15.30 -0.37 4.49
CA ARG A 80 -15.65 -1.30 5.60
C ARG A 80 -14.67 -2.48 5.70
N THR A 81 -13.40 -2.22 5.43
CA THR A 81 -12.33 -3.20 5.43
C THR A 81 -11.33 -2.86 6.54
N LEU A 82 -10.81 -3.89 7.21
CA LEU A 82 -9.74 -3.76 8.19
C LEU A 82 -8.46 -4.36 7.63
N LEU A 83 -7.35 -3.65 7.82
CA LEU A 83 -6.03 -4.19 7.55
C LEU A 83 -5.69 -5.25 8.60
N ASN A 84 -5.25 -6.44 8.19
CA ASN A 84 -4.86 -7.48 9.14
C ASN A 84 -3.58 -7.08 9.90
N TYR A 85 -3.47 -7.53 11.14
CA TYR A 85 -2.38 -7.20 12.05
C TYR A 85 -0.98 -7.48 11.47
N ASP A 86 -0.80 -8.62 10.79
CA ASP A 86 0.51 -8.97 10.22
C ASP A 86 0.89 -8.04 9.07
N SER A 87 -0.07 -7.73 8.18
CA SER A 87 0.14 -6.78 7.08
C SER A 87 0.48 -5.39 7.60
N GLU A 88 -0.18 -4.97 8.67
CA GLU A 88 0.12 -3.71 9.34
C GLU A 88 1.58 -3.67 9.83
N ASN A 89 2.04 -4.70 10.55
CA ASN A 89 3.41 -4.78 11.05
C ASN A 89 4.45 -4.81 9.93
N ILE A 90 4.15 -5.52 8.83
CA ILE A 90 5.04 -5.56 7.66
C ILE A 90 5.17 -4.17 7.03
N LEU A 91 4.05 -3.46 6.84
CA LEU A 91 4.07 -2.10 6.30
C LEU A 91 4.83 -1.13 7.21
N ILE A 92 4.59 -1.16 8.52
CA ILE A 92 5.33 -0.33 9.49
C ILE A 92 6.83 -0.57 9.33
N THR A 93 7.24 -1.84 9.35
CA THR A 93 8.65 -2.21 9.23
C THR A 93 9.25 -1.75 7.90
N TYR A 94 8.48 -1.83 6.81
CA TYR A 94 8.94 -1.42 5.48
C TYR A 94 9.11 0.10 5.39
N ILE A 95 8.10 0.87 5.83
CA ILE A 95 8.12 2.34 5.83
C ILE A 95 9.26 2.85 6.73
N ASP A 96 9.43 2.28 7.92
CA ASP A 96 10.52 2.64 8.84
C ASP A 96 11.92 2.43 8.22
N LYS A 97 12.09 1.34 7.45
CA LYS A 97 13.34 1.08 6.74
C LYS A 97 13.58 2.11 5.64
N MET A 98 12.55 2.46 4.87
CA MET A 98 12.63 3.48 3.83
C MET A 98 13.05 4.84 4.40
N GLU A 99 12.44 5.25 5.51
CA GLU A 99 12.78 6.50 6.18
C GLU A 99 14.23 6.52 6.69
N LYS A 100 14.72 5.40 7.24
CA LYS A 100 16.12 5.29 7.68
C LYS A 100 17.11 5.37 6.52
N VAL A 101 16.79 4.77 5.37
CA VAL A 101 17.63 4.85 4.17
C VAL A 101 17.73 6.30 3.68
N LYS A 102 16.59 7.00 3.55
CA LYS A 102 16.57 8.43 3.16
C LYS A 102 17.41 9.29 4.09
N ASN A 103 17.26 9.11 5.40
CA ASN A 103 18.00 9.89 6.40
C ASN A 103 19.52 9.64 6.33
N ASN A 104 19.95 8.40 6.07
CA ASN A 104 21.37 8.09 5.89
C ASN A 104 21.94 8.66 4.58
N ASP A 105 21.18 8.67 3.49
CA ASP A 105 21.60 9.27 2.22
C ASP A 105 21.78 10.80 2.32
N ASN A 106 20.99 11.45 3.18
CA ASN A 106 21.10 12.89 3.44
C ASN A 106 22.33 13.24 4.29
N LEU A 107 22.76 12.35 5.20
CA LEU A 107 23.96 12.54 6.02
C LEU A 107 25.27 12.37 5.23
N ASN A 108 25.25 11.59 4.12
CA ASN A 108 26.43 11.32 3.30
C ASN A 108 26.63 12.32 2.14
N LYS A 109 25.73 13.31 1.99
CA LYS A 109 25.78 14.34 0.93
C LYS A 109 26.07 15.76 1.47
N GLY A 110 26.41 15.88 2.75
CA GLY A 110 26.75 17.15 3.43
C GLY A 110 28.25 17.37 3.60
#